data_AF-A0A2V5PI44-F1
#
_entry.id   AF-A0A2V5PI44-F1
#
_cell.length_a   1.000
_cell.length_b   1.000
_cell.length_c   1.000
_cell.angle_alpha   90.00
_cell.angle_beta   90.00
_cell.angle_gamma   90.00
#
_symmetry.space_group_name_H-M   'P 1'
#
loop_
_entity.id
_entity.type
_entity.pdbx_description
1 polymer ?
#
loop_
_entity_poly.entity_id
_entity_poly.type
_entity_poly.pdbx_seq_one_letter_code
_entity_poly.pdbx_strand_id
1 'polypeptide(L)'
;MSSGSLALLLHAHLPFVRHPEHEEFLEEAWLFEAITETYLPLIAMMRRLVREEVPFQLTMTVSPTLCAMLQDQLLRDRYLRYLDRSIDLAAREMERNRDDEPLRRLSEFYHANLTDCRSQFLECDGDLLGEFRKLRDEGCLEIMGTAATHGLLPLLQLSPEAVRAQILIGRDVYRAAFGADPAGFWLPECAFAPGLETIMQEANLRWFVLDAHGLMFGEPRPRRGIYAPCYSAAGPAAFARDRDSSRQVWSATEGYPGDPAYREFYRDIGFDLPLEYLRPGSGSTARSFSGLKYHRITSRDGEKELYDPANAAIVAEAHASHFFETRRQQINELRALDFDPIVVVPFDAELFGHWWFEGPRFL
;
A
#
# COMPACT_ATOMS: atom_id res chain seq x y z
N MET A 1 -16.16 28.77 8.20
CA MET A 1 -15.90 28.68 6.75
C MET A 1 -15.82 27.20 6.43
N SER A 2 -16.58 26.67 5.47
CA SER A 2 -16.47 25.25 5.07
C SER A 2 -15.01 24.95 4.72
N SER A 3 -14.44 23.89 5.29
CA SER A 3 -13.07 23.47 5.08
C SER A 3 -13.09 22.19 4.27
N GLY A 4 -12.77 22.27 2.97
CA GLY A 4 -12.76 21.04 2.16
C GLY A 4 -11.72 20.04 2.65
N SER A 5 -11.99 18.77 2.42
CA SER A 5 -11.23 17.64 2.95
C SER A 5 -10.58 16.83 1.83
N LEU A 6 -9.41 16.26 2.12
CA LEU A 6 -8.75 15.26 1.29
C LEU A 6 -8.70 13.97 2.10
N ALA A 7 -9.25 12.88 1.56
CA ALA A 7 -9.16 11.56 2.15
C ALA A 7 -8.21 10.70 1.32
N LEU A 8 -6.99 10.52 1.83
CA LEU A 8 -6.02 9.56 1.28
C LEU A 8 -6.35 8.16 1.82
N LEU A 9 -6.48 7.19 0.92
CA LEU A 9 -6.83 5.81 1.26
C LEU A 9 -5.81 4.83 0.67
N LEU A 10 -5.26 3.95 1.49
CA LEU A 10 -4.34 2.89 1.05
C LEU A 10 -5.00 1.51 1.15
N HIS A 11 -5.13 0.82 0.03
CA HIS A 11 -5.67 -0.53 -0.02
C HIS A 11 -4.53 -1.56 0.07
N ALA A 12 -4.30 -2.16 1.25
CA ALA A 12 -3.32 -3.24 1.41
C ALA A 12 -3.99 -4.61 1.29
N HIS A 13 -3.65 -5.33 0.22
CA HIS A 13 -4.17 -6.67 -0.04
C HIS A 13 -3.13 -7.55 -0.72
N LEU A 14 -3.03 -8.78 -0.23
CA LEU A 14 -2.38 -9.87 -0.92
C LEU A 14 -3.29 -11.11 -0.88
N PRO A 15 -3.32 -11.91 -1.96
CA PRO A 15 -3.99 -13.20 -1.93
C PRO A 15 -3.36 -14.10 -0.87
N PHE A 16 -4.13 -15.04 -0.32
CA PHE A 16 -3.60 -15.95 0.70
C PHE A 16 -2.59 -16.92 0.09
N VAL A 17 -1.33 -16.79 0.47
CA VAL A 17 -0.22 -17.65 0.05
C VAL A 17 0.49 -18.18 1.29
N ARG A 18 0.45 -19.49 1.49
CA ARG A 18 1.10 -20.17 2.61
C ARG A 18 1.32 -21.64 2.27
N HIS A 19 2.58 -22.01 2.04
CA HIS A 19 2.97 -23.35 1.62
C HIS A 19 3.89 -24.01 2.65
N PRO A 20 3.34 -24.57 3.75
CA PRO A 20 4.12 -25.26 4.78
C PRO A 20 4.82 -26.52 4.28
N GLU A 21 4.35 -27.11 3.17
CA GLU A 21 4.89 -28.30 2.53
C GLU A 21 6.25 -28.07 1.84
N HIS A 22 6.61 -26.82 1.58
CA HIS A 22 7.87 -26.42 0.95
C HIS A 22 8.72 -25.63 1.95
N GLU A 23 10.03 -25.80 1.97
CA GLU A 23 10.92 -25.01 2.86
C GLU A 23 10.99 -23.54 2.42
N GLU A 24 11.01 -23.32 1.10
CA GLU A 24 10.94 -22.02 0.43
C GLU A 24 9.93 -22.10 -0.71
N PHE A 25 9.17 -21.02 -0.92
CA PHE A 25 8.19 -20.91 -1.99
C PHE A 25 8.23 -19.51 -2.60
N LEU A 26 8.18 -19.41 -3.93
CA LEU A 26 8.46 -18.15 -4.63
C LEU A 26 7.38 -17.09 -4.34
N GLU A 27 6.12 -17.50 -4.31
CA GLU A 27 4.96 -16.63 -4.15
C GLU A 27 4.86 -16.05 -2.73
N GLU A 28 5.52 -16.67 -1.74
CA GLU A 28 5.65 -16.08 -0.39
C GLU A 28 6.56 -14.84 -0.40
N ALA A 29 7.45 -14.69 -1.40
CA ALA A 29 8.28 -13.50 -1.53
C ALA A 29 7.46 -12.21 -1.69
N TRP A 30 6.27 -12.28 -2.28
CA TRP A 30 5.38 -11.12 -2.40
C TRP A 30 5.03 -10.51 -1.05
N LEU A 31 4.77 -11.36 -0.05
CA LEU A 31 4.51 -10.90 1.32
C LEU A 31 5.76 -10.26 1.92
N PHE A 32 6.93 -10.88 1.74
CA PHE A 32 8.18 -10.39 2.32
C PHE A 32 8.63 -9.07 1.71
N GLU A 33 8.47 -8.92 0.40
CA GLU A 33 8.70 -7.67 -0.34
C GLU A 33 7.72 -6.59 0.13
N ALA A 34 6.42 -6.89 0.24
CA ALA A 34 5.42 -5.93 0.71
C ALA A 34 5.66 -5.48 2.17
N ILE A 35 6.08 -6.38 3.06
CA ILE A 35 6.45 -6.01 4.44
C ILE A 35 7.65 -5.06 4.43
N THR A 36 8.71 -5.41 3.70
CA THR A 36 9.99 -4.68 3.69
C THR A 36 9.88 -3.33 2.99
N GLU A 37 9.22 -3.29 1.84
CA GLU A 37 9.21 -2.11 0.99
C GLU A 37 8.00 -1.22 1.26
N THR A 38 6.90 -1.72 1.84
CA THR A 38 5.67 -0.93 2.05
C THR A 38 5.23 -0.88 3.51
N TYR A 39 4.91 -2.00 4.16
CA TYR A 39 4.23 -1.95 5.46
C TYR A 39 5.10 -1.40 6.59
N LEU A 40 6.36 -1.84 6.70
CA LEU A 40 7.31 -1.28 7.67
C LEU A 40 7.60 0.20 7.37
N PRO A 41 7.94 0.61 6.13
CA PRO A 41 8.10 2.03 5.80
C PRO A 41 6.88 2.91 6.11
N LEU A 42 5.65 2.44 5.85
CA LEU A 42 4.43 3.17 6.17
C LEU A 42 4.25 3.32 7.69
N ILE A 43 4.48 2.26 8.47
CA ILE A 43 4.46 2.32 9.94
C ILE A 43 5.51 3.31 10.44
N ALA A 44 6.74 3.24 9.94
CA ALA A 44 7.83 4.13 10.33
C ALA A 44 7.52 5.60 10.00
N MET A 45 6.97 5.86 8.81
CA MET A 45 6.51 7.19 8.40
C MET A 45 5.43 7.73 9.35
N MET A 46 4.38 6.96 9.62
CA MET A 46 3.29 7.39 10.51
C MET A 46 3.78 7.59 11.96
N ARG A 47 4.60 6.67 12.49
CA ARG A 47 5.19 6.80 13.83
C ARG A 47 6.09 8.03 13.94
N ARG A 48 6.83 8.37 12.88
CA ARG A 48 7.62 9.61 12.81
C ARG A 48 6.71 10.83 12.90
N LEU A 49 5.64 10.90 12.11
CA LEU A 49 4.71 12.03 12.13
C LEU A 49 4.03 12.21 13.49
N VAL A 50 3.63 11.10 14.13
CA VAL A 50 3.09 11.12 15.51
C VAL A 50 4.13 11.67 16.49
N ARG A 51 5.37 11.18 16.44
CA ARG A 51 6.46 11.65 17.32
C ARG A 51 6.82 13.12 17.11
N GLU A 52 6.71 13.60 15.88
CA GLU A 52 6.96 14.99 15.49
C GLU A 52 5.73 15.90 15.70
N GLU A 53 4.65 15.37 16.27
CA GLU A 53 3.40 16.07 16.55
C GLU A 53 2.77 16.71 15.29
N VAL A 54 3.01 16.12 14.12
CA VAL A 54 2.41 16.56 12.86
C VAL A 54 0.99 16.00 12.76
N PRO A 55 -0.06 16.84 12.67
CA PRO A 55 -1.42 16.34 12.55
C PRO A 55 -1.66 15.76 11.15
N PHE A 56 -2.05 14.48 11.08
CA PHE A 56 -2.44 13.82 9.85
C PHE A 56 -3.60 12.84 10.10
N GLN A 57 -4.32 12.53 9.02
CA GLN A 57 -5.31 11.47 8.98
C GLN A 57 -5.12 10.66 7.71
N LEU A 58 -4.91 9.36 7.86
CA LEU A 58 -4.84 8.41 6.76
C LEU A 58 -5.94 7.37 6.92
N THR A 59 -6.48 6.89 5.81
CA THR A 59 -7.35 5.72 5.80
C THR A 59 -6.58 4.56 5.16
N MET A 60 -6.72 3.35 5.69
CA MET A 60 -6.22 2.17 5.01
C MET A 60 -7.11 0.96 5.18
N THR A 61 -6.88 -0.06 4.39
CA THR A 61 -7.45 -1.40 4.60
C THR A 61 -6.31 -2.37 4.84
N VAL A 62 -6.55 -3.40 5.63
CA VAL A 62 -5.72 -4.60 5.67
C VAL A 62 -6.65 -5.78 5.44
N SER A 63 -6.54 -6.41 4.27
CA SER A 63 -7.48 -7.48 3.90
C SER A 63 -7.39 -8.68 4.87
N PRO A 64 -8.50 -9.42 5.10
CA PRO A 64 -8.48 -10.57 6.01
C PRO A 64 -7.46 -11.66 5.64
N THR A 65 -7.20 -11.87 4.34
CA THR A 65 -6.15 -12.78 3.85
C THR A 65 -4.76 -12.29 4.26
N LEU A 66 -4.51 -10.99 4.13
CA LEU A 66 -3.26 -10.37 4.57
C LEU A 66 -3.12 -10.41 6.09
N CYS A 67 -4.18 -10.12 6.85
CA CYS A 67 -4.17 -10.27 8.32
C CYS A 67 -3.75 -11.69 8.73
N ALA A 68 -4.35 -12.71 8.12
CA ALA A 68 -4.02 -14.10 8.40
C ALA A 68 -2.54 -14.42 8.13
N MET A 69 -1.98 -13.90 7.03
CA MET A 69 -0.56 -14.11 6.70
C MET A 69 0.39 -13.36 7.63
N LEU A 70 0.07 -12.10 7.98
CA LEU A 70 0.88 -11.29 8.91
C LEU A 70 0.87 -11.84 10.35
N GLN A 71 -0.12 -12.64 10.71
CA GLN A 71 -0.23 -13.29 12.03
C GLN A 71 0.39 -14.70 12.06
N ASP A 72 0.68 -15.30 10.91
CA ASP A 72 1.15 -16.67 10.86
C ASP A 72 2.63 -16.79 11.25
N GLN A 73 2.92 -17.61 12.27
CA GLN A 73 4.27 -17.76 12.82
C GLN A 73 5.27 -18.31 11.79
N LEU A 74 4.84 -19.25 10.94
CA LEU A 74 5.73 -19.82 9.92
C LEU A 74 6.17 -18.74 8.92
N LEU A 75 5.24 -17.90 8.47
CA LEU A 75 5.55 -16.78 7.56
C LEU A 75 6.41 -15.71 8.24
N ARG A 76 6.18 -15.40 9.53
CA ARG A 76 7.05 -14.49 10.30
C ARG A 76 8.49 -15.01 10.41
N ASP A 77 8.66 -16.30 10.71
CA ASP A 77 9.99 -16.92 10.79
C ASP A 77 10.69 -16.96 9.43
N ARG A 78 9.93 -17.18 8.34
CA ARG A 78 10.44 -17.13 6.97
C ARG A 78 10.83 -15.72 6.56
N TYR A 79 10.04 -14.72 6.97
CA TYR A 79 10.36 -13.32 6.72
C TYR A 79 11.68 -12.91 7.38
N LEU A 80 11.93 -13.32 8.63
CA LEU A 80 13.22 -13.10 9.30
C LEU A 80 14.38 -13.74 8.54
N ARG A 81 14.23 -14.99 8.07
CA ARG A 81 15.24 -15.65 7.23
C ARG A 81 15.45 -14.92 5.91
N TYR A 82 14.39 -14.41 5.30
CA TYR A 82 14.47 -13.59 4.11
C TYR A 82 15.31 -12.33 4.36
N LEU A 83 15.02 -11.57 5.44
CA LEU A 83 15.79 -10.39 5.82
C LEU A 83 17.26 -10.72 6.11
N ASP A 84 17.54 -11.78 6.87
CA ASP A 84 18.91 -12.19 7.19
C ASP A 84 19.73 -12.48 5.92
N ARG A 85 19.13 -13.17 4.95
CA ARG A 85 19.79 -13.43 3.65
C ARG A 85 19.98 -12.17 2.83
N SER A 86 18.99 -11.27 2.81
CA SER A 86 19.08 -10.01 2.08
C SER A 86 20.15 -9.07 2.68
N ILE A 87 20.28 -9.03 4.00
CA ILE A 87 21.32 -8.29 4.72
C ILE A 87 22.70 -8.87 4.41
N ASP A 88 22.86 -10.20 4.46
CA ASP A 88 24.11 -10.87 4.07
C ASP A 88 24.49 -10.57 2.62
N LEU A 89 23.53 -10.61 1.69
CA LEU A 89 23.77 -10.24 0.29
C LEU A 89 24.19 -8.77 0.16
N ALA A 90 23.55 -7.85 0.88
CA ALA A 90 23.93 -6.44 0.89
C ALA A 90 25.33 -6.21 1.45
N ALA A 91 25.73 -6.94 2.49
CA ALA A 91 27.09 -6.89 3.05
C ALA A 91 28.13 -7.41 2.05
N ARG A 92 27.83 -8.49 1.31
CA ARG A 92 28.69 -8.99 0.22
C ARG A 92 28.80 -7.99 -0.93
N GLU A 93 27.72 -7.30 -1.27
CA GLU A 93 27.75 -6.22 -2.26
C GLU A 93 28.61 -5.03 -1.81
N MET A 94 28.60 -4.66 -0.52
CA MET A 94 29.48 -3.61 0.00
C MET A 94 30.95 -3.94 -0.21
N GLU A 95 31.35 -5.20 0.02
CA GLU A 95 32.73 -5.65 -0.23
C GLU A 95 33.03 -5.73 -1.74
N ARG A 96 32.10 -6.28 -2.54
CA ARG A 96 32.27 -6.39 -4.00
C ARG A 96 32.45 -5.00 -4.66
N ASN A 97 31.73 -4.01 -4.15
CA ASN A 97 31.70 -2.66 -4.69
C ASN A 97 32.66 -1.70 -3.97
N ARG A 98 33.57 -2.18 -3.11
CA ARG A 98 34.43 -1.35 -2.26
C ARG A 98 35.27 -0.29 -3.01
N ASP A 99 35.65 -0.61 -4.24
CA ASP A 99 36.49 0.21 -5.11
C ASP A 99 35.69 1.11 -6.07
N ASP A 100 34.35 0.98 -6.09
CA ASP A 100 33.40 1.82 -6.84
C ASP A 100 32.56 2.64 -5.85
N GLU A 101 32.95 3.90 -5.64
CA GLU A 101 32.38 4.76 -4.60
C GLU A 101 30.83 4.94 -4.73
N PRO A 102 30.25 5.25 -5.91
CA PRO A 102 28.80 5.27 -6.09
C PRO A 102 28.09 3.95 -5.73
N LEU A 103 28.59 2.81 -6.22
CA LEU A 103 27.97 1.51 -5.93
C LEU A 103 28.15 1.09 -4.47
N ARG A 104 29.28 1.42 -3.84
CA ARG A 104 29.51 1.16 -2.41
C ARG A 104 28.47 1.89 -1.55
N ARG A 105 28.23 3.18 -1.80
CA ARG A 105 27.21 3.95 -1.08
C ARG A 105 25.80 3.39 -1.26
N LEU A 106 25.47 2.92 -2.46
CA LEU A 106 24.19 2.25 -2.70
C LEU A 106 24.08 0.92 -1.94
N SER A 107 25.17 0.16 -1.89
CA SER A 107 25.21 -1.10 -1.12
C SER A 107 25.06 -0.83 0.38
N GLU A 108 25.75 0.19 0.90
CA GLU A 108 25.61 0.69 2.28
C GLU A 108 24.18 1.14 2.59
N PHE A 109 23.54 1.86 1.66
CA PHE A 109 22.14 2.29 1.77
C PHE A 109 21.19 1.10 1.91
N TYR A 110 21.31 0.08 1.04
CA TYR A 110 20.46 -1.12 1.15
C TYR A 110 20.72 -1.91 2.42
N HIS A 111 21.99 -2.09 2.80
CA HIS A 111 22.34 -2.78 4.03
C HIS A 111 21.73 -2.07 5.25
N ALA A 112 21.82 -0.73 5.31
CA ALA A 112 21.23 0.07 6.38
C ALA A 112 19.70 -0.09 6.42
N ASN A 113 19.01 0.06 5.28
CA ASN A 113 17.56 -0.06 5.21
C ASN A 113 17.06 -1.45 5.62
N LEU A 114 17.70 -2.52 5.15
CA LEU A 114 17.33 -3.90 5.50
C LEU A 114 17.58 -4.19 6.98
N THR A 115 18.68 -3.68 7.52
CA THR A 115 18.99 -3.79 8.96
C THR A 115 17.95 -3.05 9.80
N ASP A 116 17.54 -1.84 9.38
CA ASP A 116 16.49 -1.06 10.04
C ASP A 116 15.14 -1.79 9.98
N CYS A 117 14.74 -2.31 8.82
CA CYS A 117 13.53 -3.14 8.69
C CYS A 117 13.53 -4.31 9.65
N ARG A 118 14.68 -5.00 9.77
CA ARG A 118 14.85 -6.10 10.72
C ARG A 118 14.73 -5.63 12.18
N SER A 119 15.34 -4.50 12.53
CA SER A 119 15.22 -3.92 13.87
C SER A 119 13.76 -3.63 14.21
N GLN A 120 13.06 -2.91 13.33
CA GLN A 120 11.66 -2.55 13.50
C GLN A 120 10.75 -3.78 13.63
N PHE A 121 10.97 -4.81 12.80
CA PHE A 121 10.20 -6.05 12.87
C PHE A 121 10.42 -6.80 14.18
N LEU A 122 11.64 -6.79 14.72
CA LEU A 122 11.94 -7.40 16.02
C LEU A 122 11.41 -6.56 17.19
N GLU A 123 11.48 -5.23 17.10
CA GLU A 123 10.97 -4.31 18.13
C GLU A 123 9.45 -4.43 18.35
N CYS A 124 8.71 -4.84 17.32
CA CYS A 124 7.28 -5.12 17.42
C CYS A 124 6.94 -6.61 17.63
N ASP A 125 7.94 -7.46 17.91
CA ASP A 125 7.78 -8.92 18.03
C ASP A 125 7.09 -9.55 16.79
N GLY A 126 7.28 -8.95 15.61
CA GLY A 126 6.62 -9.33 14.36
C GLY A 126 5.12 -9.00 14.29
N ASP A 127 4.56 -8.26 15.25
CA ASP A 127 3.14 -7.88 15.30
C ASP A 127 2.84 -6.56 14.58
N LEU A 128 2.95 -6.58 13.25
CA LEU A 128 2.64 -5.41 12.41
C LEU A 128 1.18 -4.95 12.52
N LEU A 129 0.24 -5.88 12.72
CA LEU A 129 -1.17 -5.51 12.95
C LEU A 129 -1.34 -4.77 14.27
N GLY A 130 -0.58 -5.15 15.30
CA GLY A 130 -0.48 -4.42 16.56
C GLY A 130 0.01 -2.98 16.37
N GLU A 131 0.99 -2.76 15.49
CA GLU A 131 1.48 -1.41 15.17
C GLU A 131 0.43 -0.56 14.44
N PHE A 132 -0.26 -1.11 13.44
CA PHE A 132 -1.38 -0.41 12.80
C PHE A 132 -2.52 -0.11 13.78
N ARG A 133 -2.83 -1.05 14.69
CA ARG A 133 -3.82 -0.83 15.75
C ARG A 133 -3.43 0.33 16.66
N LYS A 134 -2.16 0.42 17.09
CA LYS A 134 -1.67 1.55 17.90
C LYS A 134 -1.88 2.88 17.18
N LEU A 135 -1.51 2.96 15.89
CA LEU A 135 -1.73 4.16 15.07
C LEU A 135 -3.21 4.53 14.94
N ARG A 136 -4.10 3.53 14.84
CA ARG A 136 -5.54 3.76 14.86
C ARG A 136 -6.02 4.31 16.21
N ASP A 137 -5.53 3.74 17.30
CA ASP A 137 -5.93 4.14 18.65
C ASP A 137 -5.41 5.56 19.02
N GLU A 138 -4.31 6.02 18.40
CA GLU A 138 -3.84 7.41 18.43
C GLU A 138 -4.72 8.38 17.61
N GLY A 139 -5.66 7.86 16.81
CA GLY A 139 -6.61 8.65 16.03
C GLY A 139 -6.06 9.23 14.71
N CYS A 140 -4.85 8.85 14.30
CA CYS A 140 -4.23 9.29 13.04
C CYS A 140 -4.50 8.34 11.86
N LEU A 141 -4.94 7.11 12.14
CA LEU A 141 -5.24 6.10 11.13
C LEU A 141 -6.67 5.57 11.28
N GLU A 142 -7.46 5.57 10.21
CA GLU A 142 -8.70 4.81 10.12
C GLU A 142 -8.42 3.50 9.36
N ILE A 143 -8.76 2.34 9.95
CA ILE A 143 -8.60 1.04 9.29
C ILE A 143 -9.99 0.52 8.90
N MET A 144 -10.21 0.31 7.62
CA MET A 144 -11.45 -0.20 7.04
C MET A 144 -11.46 -1.74 6.97
N GLY A 145 -12.66 -2.32 7.02
CA GLY A 145 -12.88 -3.73 6.68
C GLY A 145 -12.96 -3.97 5.18
N THR A 146 -12.86 -5.23 4.75
CA THR A 146 -13.15 -5.68 3.37
C THR A 146 -13.66 -7.13 3.39
N ALA A 147 -13.96 -7.70 2.23
CA ALA A 147 -14.44 -9.07 2.09
C ALA A 147 -13.38 -10.10 2.53
N ALA A 148 -13.82 -11.21 3.11
CA ALA A 148 -12.99 -12.27 3.69
C ALA A 148 -11.84 -12.75 2.79
N THR A 149 -12.07 -12.89 1.48
CA THR A 149 -11.04 -13.34 0.54
C THR A 149 -10.89 -12.41 -0.65
N HIS A 150 -11.28 -11.14 -0.50
CA HIS A 150 -11.30 -10.15 -1.59
C HIS A 150 -12.08 -10.61 -2.83
N GLY A 151 -13.12 -11.43 -2.64
CA GLY A 151 -13.95 -11.92 -3.74
C GLY A 151 -14.76 -10.80 -4.40
N LEU A 152 -14.81 -10.79 -5.73
CA LEU A 152 -15.64 -9.86 -6.53
C LEU A 152 -17.14 -10.06 -6.21
N LEU A 153 -17.64 -9.31 -5.22
CA LEU A 153 -18.96 -9.52 -4.63
C LEU A 153 -20.11 -9.54 -5.65
N PRO A 154 -20.16 -8.66 -6.68
CA PRO A 154 -21.20 -8.72 -7.70
C PRO A 154 -21.25 -10.05 -8.46
N LEU A 155 -20.10 -10.70 -8.70
CA LEU A 155 -20.06 -12.01 -9.37
C LEU A 155 -20.53 -13.15 -8.47
N LEU A 156 -20.45 -12.96 -7.16
CA LEU A 156 -20.91 -13.93 -6.16
C LEU A 156 -22.40 -13.80 -5.85
N GLN A 157 -23.10 -12.77 -6.35
CA GLN A 157 -24.52 -12.54 -6.08
C GLN A 157 -25.46 -13.66 -6.53
N LEU A 158 -24.99 -14.58 -7.39
CA LEU A 158 -25.70 -15.83 -7.68
C LEU A 158 -25.99 -16.64 -6.41
N SER A 159 -25.19 -16.47 -5.35
CA SER A 159 -25.48 -16.93 -3.99
C SER A 159 -25.36 -15.75 -3.01
N PRO A 160 -26.48 -15.11 -2.64
CA PRO A 160 -26.50 -14.04 -1.64
C PRO A 160 -25.86 -14.45 -0.30
N GLU A 161 -25.94 -15.72 0.06
CA GLU A 161 -25.32 -16.29 1.26
C GLU A 161 -23.79 -16.23 1.18
N ALA A 162 -23.20 -16.46 0.01
CA ALA A 162 -21.75 -16.35 -0.19
C ALA A 162 -21.28 -14.89 -0.05
N VAL A 163 -22.03 -13.93 -0.60
CA VAL A 163 -21.76 -12.50 -0.45
C VAL A 163 -21.86 -12.08 1.03
N ARG A 164 -22.93 -12.51 1.71
CA ARG A 164 -23.13 -12.23 3.14
C ARG A 164 -22.03 -12.84 3.99
N ALA A 165 -21.61 -14.08 3.70
CA ALA A 165 -20.50 -14.73 4.38
C ALA A 165 -19.20 -13.95 4.19
N GLN A 166 -18.88 -13.52 2.96
CA GLN A 166 -17.68 -12.72 2.67
C GLN A 166 -17.61 -11.44 3.52
N ILE A 167 -18.72 -10.71 3.63
CA ILE A 167 -18.77 -9.45 4.40
C ILE A 167 -18.69 -9.71 5.91
N LEU A 168 -19.50 -10.64 6.43
CA LEU A 168 -19.56 -10.90 7.88
C LEU A 168 -18.27 -11.55 8.40
N ILE A 169 -17.70 -12.51 7.68
CA ILE A 169 -16.40 -13.12 8.04
C ILE A 169 -15.31 -12.05 7.97
N GLY A 170 -15.29 -11.21 6.94
CA GLY A 170 -14.31 -10.13 6.84
C GLY A 170 -14.36 -9.16 8.03
N ARG A 171 -15.57 -8.77 8.46
CA ARG A 171 -15.80 -7.98 9.68
C ARG A 171 -15.30 -8.70 10.93
N ASP A 172 -15.59 -9.99 11.07
CA ASP A 172 -15.22 -10.75 12.27
C ASP A 172 -13.69 -10.97 12.35
N VAL A 173 -13.01 -11.17 11.21
CA VAL A 173 -11.54 -11.19 11.14
C VAL A 173 -10.97 -9.81 11.50
N TYR A 174 -11.55 -8.73 10.99
CA TYR A 174 -11.15 -7.37 11.39
C TYR A 174 -11.25 -7.19 12.91
N ARG A 175 -12.37 -7.59 13.53
CA ARG A 175 -12.58 -7.51 14.98
C ARG A 175 -11.52 -8.30 15.75
N ALA A 176 -11.19 -9.50 15.28
CA ALA A 176 -10.15 -10.32 15.90
C ALA A 176 -8.75 -9.67 15.79
N ALA A 177 -8.43 -9.06 14.66
CA ALA A 177 -7.14 -8.41 14.43
C ALA A 177 -7.00 -7.08 15.19
N PHE A 178 -8.03 -6.23 15.18
CA PHE A 178 -7.92 -4.84 15.63
C PHE A 178 -8.75 -4.53 16.88
N GLY A 179 -9.52 -5.47 17.41
CA GLY A 179 -10.26 -5.32 18.67
C GLY A 179 -11.44 -4.34 18.64
N ALA A 180 -11.91 -3.95 17.46
CA ALA A 180 -13.05 -3.04 17.28
C ALA A 180 -13.86 -3.39 16.03
N ASP A 181 -15.02 -2.76 15.87
CA ASP A 181 -15.83 -2.88 14.65
C ASP A 181 -15.31 -1.93 13.57
N PRO A 182 -15.17 -2.38 12.31
CA PRO A 182 -14.87 -1.46 11.23
C PRO A 182 -16.09 -0.59 10.93
N ALA A 183 -15.88 0.72 10.74
CA ALA A 183 -16.92 1.62 10.26
C ALA A 183 -16.95 1.69 8.72
N GLY A 184 -15.77 1.71 8.09
CA GLY A 184 -15.63 1.72 6.64
C GLY A 184 -15.51 0.33 6.03
N PHE A 185 -15.95 0.19 4.77
CA PHE A 185 -15.82 -1.02 3.97
C PHE A 185 -15.21 -0.75 2.60
N TRP A 186 -14.10 -1.41 2.30
CA TRP A 186 -13.55 -1.45 0.95
C TRP A 186 -14.19 -2.59 0.19
N LEU A 187 -14.97 -2.25 -0.82
CA LEU A 187 -15.47 -3.21 -1.80
C LEU A 187 -14.31 -3.73 -2.63
N PRO A 188 -14.11 -5.06 -2.74
CA PRO A 188 -13.10 -5.60 -3.65
C PRO A 188 -13.26 -5.04 -5.06
N GLU A 189 -12.20 -4.45 -5.61
CA GLU A 189 -12.19 -3.75 -6.90
C GLU A 189 -13.16 -2.56 -7.02
N CYS A 190 -13.60 -1.98 -5.89
CA CYS A 190 -14.73 -1.06 -5.83
C CYS A 190 -15.99 -1.61 -6.53
N ALA A 191 -16.12 -2.94 -6.65
CA ALA A 191 -17.16 -3.60 -7.42
C ALA A 191 -18.47 -3.61 -6.61
N PHE A 192 -19.47 -2.91 -7.14
CA PHE A 192 -20.75 -2.72 -6.48
C PHE A 192 -21.90 -3.24 -7.33
N ALA A 193 -22.91 -3.77 -6.64
CA ALA A 193 -24.21 -4.07 -7.21
C ALA A 193 -25.30 -3.75 -6.17
N PRO A 194 -26.51 -3.34 -6.61
CA PRO A 194 -27.61 -3.06 -5.71
C PRO A 194 -27.91 -4.23 -4.76
N GLY A 195 -28.28 -3.92 -3.52
CA GLY A 195 -28.53 -4.88 -2.45
C GLY A 195 -27.31 -5.18 -1.57
N LEU A 196 -26.08 -4.90 -2.02
CA LEU A 196 -24.88 -5.06 -1.18
C LEU A 196 -24.93 -4.13 0.04
N GLU A 197 -25.47 -2.93 -0.12
CA GLU A 197 -25.64 -1.94 0.95
C GLU A 197 -26.48 -2.45 2.13
N THR A 198 -27.46 -3.33 1.89
CA THR A 198 -28.27 -3.94 2.97
C THR A 198 -27.45 -4.92 3.79
N ILE A 199 -26.59 -5.70 3.13
CA ILE A 199 -25.67 -6.62 3.82
C ILE A 199 -24.61 -5.82 4.60
N MET A 200 -24.12 -4.71 4.03
CA MET A 200 -23.22 -3.80 4.73
C MET A 200 -23.89 -3.18 5.97
N GLN A 201 -25.14 -2.75 5.85
CA GLN A 201 -25.93 -2.25 6.98
C GLN A 201 -26.08 -3.32 8.07
N GLU A 202 -26.40 -4.57 7.70
CA GLU A 202 -26.47 -5.70 8.62
C GLU A 202 -25.13 -5.92 9.35
N ALA A 203 -24.02 -5.76 8.64
CA ALA A 203 -22.69 -5.84 9.20
C ALA A 203 -22.28 -4.63 10.06
N ASN A 204 -23.16 -3.63 10.21
CA ASN A 204 -22.90 -2.35 10.90
C ASN A 204 -21.84 -1.46 10.22
N LEU A 205 -21.59 -1.69 8.92
CA LEU A 205 -20.70 -0.86 8.11
C LEU A 205 -21.43 0.42 7.72
N ARG A 206 -20.75 1.56 7.88
CA ARG A 206 -21.35 2.90 7.79
C ARG A 206 -21.03 3.62 6.49
N TRP A 207 -19.94 3.26 5.83
CA TRP A 207 -19.55 3.88 4.58
C TRP A 207 -18.65 2.97 3.75
N PHE A 208 -18.59 3.23 2.45
CA PHE A 208 -17.78 2.48 1.49
C PHE A 208 -17.33 3.37 0.33
N VAL A 209 -16.38 2.87 -0.47
CA VAL A 209 -15.82 3.58 -1.62
C VAL A 209 -16.22 2.89 -2.93
N LEU A 210 -16.55 3.70 -3.93
CA LEU A 210 -16.89 3.31 -5.29
C LEU A 210 -15.94 3.91 -6.31
N ASP A 211 -15.97 3.37 -7.53
CA ASP A 211 -15.52 4.13 -8.69
C ASP A 211 -16.44 5.34 -8.94
N ALA A 212 -15.89 6.42 -9.52
CA ALA A 212 -16.64 7.57 -9.95
C ALA A 212 -17.88 7.21 -10.80
N HIS A 213 -17.78 6.24 -11.72
CA HIS A 213 -18.92 5.83 -12.54
C HIS A 213 -20.05 5.23 -11.70
N GLY A 214 -19.72 4.44 -10.67
CA GLY A 214 -20.70 3.77 -9.81
C GLY A 214 -21.58 4.77 -9.07
N LEU A 215 -21.01 5.89 -8.64
CA LEU A 215 -21.78 6.98 -8.02
C LEU A 215 -22.46 7.88 -9.05
N MET A 216 -21.76 8.27 -10.12
CA MET A 216 -22.26 9.23 -11.11
C MET A 216 -23.42 8.71 -11.97
N PHE A 217 -23.51 7.40 -12.16
CA PHE A 217 -24.62 6.72 -12.83
C PHE A 217 -25.66 6.13 -11.86
N GLY A 218 -25.52 6.41 -10.56
CA GLY A 218 -26.52 6.02 -9.57
C GLY A 218 -27.85 6.77 -9.75
N GLU A 219 -28.93 6.15 -9.25
CA GLU A 219 -30.26 6.76 -9.21
C GLU A 219 -30.70 7.02 -7.75
N PRO A 220 -31.05 8.27 -7.38
CA PRO A 220 -30.97 9.48 -8.18
C PRO A 220 -29.52 9.94 -8.42
N ARG A 221 -29.30 10.70 -9.51
CA ARG A 221 -27.98 11.23 -9.85
C ARG A 221 -27.46 12.17 -8.74
N PRO A 222 -26.20 12.06 -8.30
CA PRO A 222 -25.66 12.87 -7.22
C PRO A 222 -25.57 14.36 -7.60
N ARG A 223 -26.16 15.23 -6.79
CA ARG A 223 -26.17 16.69 -7.00
C ARG A 223 -24.77 17.32 -6.94
N ARG A 224 -23.90 16.77 -6.09
CA ARG A 224 -22.54 17.29 -5.82
C ARG A 224 -21.45 16.46 -6.53
N GLY A 225 -21.84 15.64 -7.51
CA GLY A 225 -20.94 14.72 -8.19
C GLY A 225 -20.27 13.75 -7.21
N ILE A 226 -18.96 13.55 -7.37
CA ILE A 226 -18.14 12.67 -6.54
C ILE A 226 -17.60 13.33 -5.27
N TYR A 227 -17.81 14.64 -5.11
CA TYR A 227 -17.15 15.44 -4.08
C TYR A 227 -17.92 15.55 -2.76
N ALA A 228 -19.00 14.76 -2.61
CA ALA A 228 -19.71 14.59 -1.37
C ALA A 228 -20.27 13.17 -1.29
N PRO A 229 -20.36 12.57 -0.09
CA PRO A 229 -20.94 11.25 0.05
C PRO A 229 -22.43 11.25 -0.29
N CYS A 230 -22.92 10.14 -0.83
CA CYS A 230 -24.35 9.89 -1.00
C CYS A 230 -24.77 8.72 -0.12
N TYR A 231 -25.85 8.90 0.63
CA TYR A 231 -26.42 7.83 1.44
C TYR A 231 -27.23 6.87 0.58
N SER A 232 -26.92 5.58 0.68
CA SER A 232 -27.80 4.54 0.13
C SER A 232 -29.12 4.50 0.92
N ALA A 233 -30.17 3.93 0.34
CA ALA A 233 -31.46 3.78 1.01
C ALA A 233 -31.36 2.92 2.29
N ALA A 234 -30.43 1.96 2.33
CA ALA A 234 -30.15 1.14 3.50
C ALA A 234 -29.38 1.89 4.61
N GLY A 235 -28.75 3.02 4.29
CA GLY A 235 -28.06 3.87 5.26
C GLY A 235 -26.55 4.02 5.10
N PRO A 236 -25.75 3.04 4.61
CA PRO A 236 -24.32 3.26 4.39
C PRO A 236 -24.06 4.37 3.36
N ALA A 237 -23.06 5.21 3.61
CA ALA A 237 -22.65 6.30 2.74
C ALA A 237 -21.63 5.85 1.68
N ALA A 238 -21.91 6.12 0.42
CA ALA A 238 -21.00 5.88 -0.71
C ALA A 238 -20.14 7.12 -0.96
N PHE A 239 -18.83 6.95 -0.91
CA PHE A 239 -17.84 7.89 -1.43
C PHE A 239 -17.37 7.42 -2.81
N ALA A 240 -16.89 8.34 -3.65
CA ALA A 240 -16.38 8.00 -4.97
C ALA A 240 -14.94 8.48 -5.13
N ARG A 241 -14.09 7.65 -5.74
CA ARG A 241 -12.71 8.02 -6.04
C ARG A 241 -12.62 9.16 -7.06
N ASP A 242 -11.71 10.08 -6.82
CA ASP A 242 -11.36 11.14 -7.75
C ASP A 242 -10.43 10.62 -8.85
N ARG A 243 -10.90 10.70 -10.11
CA ARG A 243 -10.17 10.16 -11.26
C ARG A 243 -8.93 11.00 -11.60
N ASP A 244 -9.01 12.30 -11.37
CA ASP A 244 -7.95 13.25 -11.78
C ASP A 244 -6.71 13.11 -10.89
N SER A 245 -6.89 12.94 -9.56
CA SER A 245 -5.79 12.59 -8.65
C SER A 245 -5.20 11.21 -8.93
N SER A 246 -6.04 10.24 -9.27
CA SER A 246 -5.59 8.87 -9.58
C SER A 246 -4.57 8.88 -10.73
N ARG A 247 -4.84 9.62 -11.82
CA ARG A 247 -3.93 9.66 -12.99
C ARG A 247 -2.56 10.27 -12.67
N GLN A 248 -2.49 11.28 -11.79
CA GLN A 248 -1.25 11.98 -11.44
C GLN A 248 -0.26 11.09 -10.67
N VAL A 249 -0.76 10.11 -9.92
CA VAL A 249 0.07 9.24 -9.08
C VAL A 249 0.18 7.82 -9.65
N TRP A 250 -0.87 7.26 -10.26
CA TRP A 250 -0.86 5.88 -10.78
C TRP A 250 -0.11 5.68 -12.10
N SER A 251 0.03 6.72 -12.92
CA SER A 251 0.59 6.54 -14.25
C SER A 251 2.11 6.44 -14.21
N ALA A 252 2.68 5.28 -14.53
CA ALA A 252 4.14 5.15 -14.70
C ALA A 252 4.67 5.95 -15.91
N THR A 253 3.80 6.39 -16.82
CA THR A 253 4.18 7.14 -18.03
C THR A 253 3.93 8.64 -17.94
N GLU A 254 2.99 9.06 -17.11
CA GLU A 254 2.53 10.47 -17.00
C GLU A 254 2.47 10.98 -15.55
N GLY A 255 2.63 10.11 -14.57
CA GLY A 255 2.55 10.41 -13.14
C GLY A 255 3.91 10.38 -12.46
N TYR A 256 3.93 10.76 -11.18
CA TYR A 256 5.18 10.91 -10.42
C TYR A 256 6.08 9.68 -10.43
N PRO A 257 5.59 8.43 -10.24
CA PRO A 257 6.46 7.25 -10.18
C PRO A 257 7.32 7.03 -11.42
N GLY A 258 6.97 7.63 -12.56
CA GLY A 258 7.74 7.54 -13.81
C GLY A 258 8.93 8.49 -13.90
N ASP A 259 9.22 9.29 -12.87
CA ASP A 259 10.29 10.29 -12.91
C ASP A 259 11.67 9.65 -13.12
N PRO A 260 12.49 10.19 -14.05
CA PRO A 260 13.86 9.71 -14.30
C PRO A 260 14.75 9.56 -13.06
N ALA A 261 14.50 10.29 -11.98
CA ALA A 261 15.28 10.26 -10.75
C ALA A 261 14.95 9.07 -9.84
N TYR A 262 13.77 8.45 -9.98
CA TYR A 262 13.30 7.39 -9.09
C TYR A 262 13.89 6.02 -9.40
N ARG A 263 13.90 5.15 -8.38
CA ARG A 263 14.42 3.78 -8.46
C ARG A 263 13.73 2.99 -9.57
N GLU A 264 14.51 2.37 -10.46
CA GLU A 264 14.01 1.49 -11.51
C GLU A 264 13.64 0.13 -10.93
N PHE A 265 12.34 -0.20 -10.99
CA PHE A 265 11.80 -1.44 -10.43
C PHE A 265 12.35 -2.69 -11.14
N TYR A 266 12.58 -2.63 -12.45
CA TYR A 266 12.93 -3.81 -13.24
C TYR A 266 14.44 -4.06 -13.38
N ARG A 267 15.30 -3.24 -12.76
CA ARG A 267 16.76 -3.41 -12.75
C ARG A 267 17.25 -3.84 -11.37
N ASP A 268 17.43 -5.15 -11.22
CA ASP A 268 17.78 -5.80 -9.95
C ASP A 268 18.97 -6.74 -10.14
N ILE A 269 19.89 -6.78 -9.16
CA ILE A 269 21.10 -7.61 -9.26
C ILE A 269 20.79 -9.11 -9.38
N GLY A 270 19.60 -9.54 -8.98
CA GLY A 270 19.06 -10.90 -9.15
C GLY A 270 19.01 -11.36 -10.61
N PHE A 271 18.97 -10.41 -11.54
CA PHE A 271 19.00 -10.68 -12.99
C PHE A 271 20.37 -10.40 -13.61
N ASP A 272 21.17 -9.53 -13.00
CA ASP A 272 22.45 -9.06 -13.55
C ASP A 272 23.64 -9.94 -13.14
N LEU A 273 23.66 -10.41 -11.90
CA LEU A 273 24.81 -11.13 -11.33
C LEU A 273 24.71 -12.65 -11.51
N PRO A 274 25.83 -13.38 -11.41
CA PRO A 274 25.83 -14.85 -11.46
C PRO A 274 25.00 -15.47 -10.32
N LEU A 275 24.23 -16.54 -10.63
CA LEU A 275 23.39 -17.23 -9.64
C LEU A 275 24.19 -17.82 -8.46
N GLU A 276 25.38 -18.35 -8.73
CA GLU A 276 26.27 -18.89 -7.69
C GLU A 276 26.68 -17.83 -6.65
N TYR A 277 26.80 -16.57 -7.08
CA TYR A 277 27.06 -15.45 -6.17
C TYR A 277 25.79 -15.06 -5.39
N LEU A 278 24.65 -14.93 -6.08
CA LEU A 278 23.38 -14.51 -5.47
C LEU A 278 22.86 -15.54 -4.44
N ARG A 279 23.00 -16.84 -4.75
CA ARG A 279 22.48 -17.95 -3.95
C ARG A 279 23.48 -19.12 -3.88
N PRO A 280 24.58 -18.98 -3.13
CA PRO A 280 25.59 -20.02 -3.02
C PRO A 280 24.96 -21.34 -2.53
N GLY A 281 25.16 -22.42 -3.28
CA GLY A 281 24.70 -23.77 -2.88
C GLY A 281 23.20 -24.06 -3.00
N SER A 282 22.38 -23.13 -3.53
CA SER A 282 20.93 -23.34 -3.69
C SER A 282 20.56 -24.40 -4.74
N GLY A 283 21.40 -24.59 -5.76
CA GLY A 283 21.13 -25.50 -6.89
C GLY A 283 19.98 -25.06 -7.81
N SER A 284 19.25 -23.99 -7.46
CA SER A 284 18.19 -23.40 -8.28
C SER A 284 18.77 -22.63 -9.47
N THR A 285 18.14 -22.80 -10.62
CA THR A 285 18.49 -22.09 -11.87
C THR A 285 17.54 -20.91 -12.15
N ALA A 286 16.49 -20.73 -11.35
CA ALA A 286 15.51 -19.66 -11.52
C ALA A 286 16.04 -18.33 -10.97
N ARG A 287 15.97 -17.28 -11.79
CA ARG A 287 16.23 -15.90 -11.37
C ARG A 287 14.98 -15.28 -10.77
N SER A 288 15.15 -14.45 -9.76
CA SER A 288 14.08 -13.64 -9.16
C SER A 288 14.67 -12.31 -8.70
N PHE A 289 13.80 -11.38 -8.31
CA PHE A 289 14.23 -10.17 -7.62
C PHE A 289 14.99 -10.51 -6.33
N SER A 290 16.02 -9.73 -6.04
CA SER A 290 16.79 -9.77 -4.80
C SER A 290 16.38 -8.62 -3.86
N GLY A 291 15.77 -7.56 -4.39
CA GLY A 291 15.44 -6.33 -3.67
C GLY A 291 16.55 -5.26 -3.77
N LEU A 292 17.75 -5.63 -4.23
CA LEU A 292 18.88 -4.70 -4.39
C LEU A 292 18.87 -4.15 -5.82
N LYS A 293 18.33 -2.94 -5.98
CA LYS A 293 18.10 -2.27 -7.27
C LYS A 293 18.94 -0.99 -7.36
N TYR A 294 20.02 -1.01 -8.14
CA TYR A 294 20.99 0.09 -8.17
C TYR A 294 20.74 1.16 -9.23
N HIS A 295 19.69 1.03 -10.03
CA HIS A 295 19.47 1.92 -11.15
C HIS A 295 18.25 2.80 -10.91
N ARG A 296 18.25 3.97 -11.54
CA ARG A 296 17.08 4.85 -11.67
C ARG A 296 16.41 4.67 -13.02
N ILE A 297 15.19 5.19 -13.15
CA ILE A 297 14.39 5.09 -14.38
C ILE A 297 15.13 5.70 -15.58
N THR A 298 15.86 6.81 -15.40
CA THR A 298 16.67 7.51 -16.41
C THR A 298 15.91 8.00 -17.64
N SER A 299 15.46 7.07 -18.47
CA SER A 299 14.68 7.30 -19.69
C SER A 299 13.94 6.01 -20.05
N ARG A 300 13.02 6.09 -21.02
CA ARG A 300 12.24 4.92 -21.45
C ARG A 300 13.07 3.88 -22.22
N ASP A 301 13.98 4.35 -23.09
CA ASP A 301 14.64 3.49 -24.09
C ASP A 301 16.19 3.51 -24.00
N GLY A 302 16.75 4.11 -22.94
CA GLY A 302 18.19 4.25 -22.76
C GLY A 302 18.80 3.31 -21.72
N GLU A 303 20.15 3.28 -21.68
CA GLU A 303 20.88 2.66 -20.58
C GLU A 303 20.50 3.34 -19.26
N LYS A 304 20.21 2.51 -18.26
CA LYS A 304 19.79 2.99 -16.94
C LYS A 304 21.04 3.44 -16.18
N GLU A 305 20.93 4.59 -15.54
CA GLU A 305 22.02 5.16 -14.75
C GLU A 305 21.87 4.74 -13.29
N LEU A 306 22.93 4.94 -12.49
CA LEU A 306 22.90 4.66 -11.06
C LEU A 306 21.86 5.53 -10.34
N TYR A 307 21.19 4.90 -9.38
CA TYR A 307 20.24 5.54 -8.51
C TYR A 307 20.96 6.46 -7.51
N ASP A 308 20.37 7.63 -7.26
CA ASP A 308 20.84 8.56 -6.22
C ASP A 308 19.69 8.79 -5.23
N PRO A 309 19.73 8.15 -4.05
CA PRO A 309 18.69 8.28 -3.03
C PRO A 309 18.47 9.73 -2.57
N ALA A 310 19.52 10.56 -2.56
CA ALA A 310 19.42 11.95 -2.10
C ALA A 310 18.71 12.83 -3.15
N ASN A 311 19.04 12.65 -4.43
CA ASN A 311 18.34 13.34 -5.50
C ASN A 311 16.87 12.89 -5.61
N ALA A 312 16.62 11.58 -5.52
CA ALA A 312 15.26 11.03 -5.55
C ALA A 312 14.40 11.57 -4.39
N ALA A 313 14.99 11.76 -3.20
CA ALA A 313 14.34 12.38 -2.07
C ALA A 313 13.89 13.84 -2.34
N ILE A 314 14.74 14.65 -2.98
CA ILE A 314 14.40 16.03 -3.37
C ILE A 314 13.24 16.05 -4.37
N VAL A 315 13.26 15.14 -5.34
CA VAL A 315 12.19 15.01 -6.35
C VAL A 315 10.87 14.58 -5.70
N ALA A 316 10.88 13.65 -4.75
CA ALA A 316 9.70 13.25 -3.97
C ALA A 316 9.07 14.42 -3.22
N GLU A 317 9.86 15.29 -2.58
CA GLU A 317 9.36 16.48 -1.89
C GLU A 317 8.74 17.50 -2.85
N ALA A 318 9.35 17.69 -4.03
CA ALA A 318 8.79 18.55 -5.08
C ALA A 318 7.45 18.01 -5.61
N HIS A 319 7.35 16.70 -5.81
CA HIS A 319 6.11 16.05 -6.24
C HIS A 319 5.02 16.12 -5.16
N ALA A 320 5.35 15.91 -3.88
CA ALA A 320 4.42 16.06 -2.77
C ALA A 320 3.85 17.49 -2.71
N SER A 321 4.71 18.49 -2.88
CA SER A 321 4.32 19.90 -2.93
C SER A 321 3.39 20.19 -4.11
N HIS A 322 3.69 19.66 -5.29
CA HIS A 322 2.84 19.82 -6.47
C HIS A 322 1.47 19.16 -6.27
N PHE A 323 1.44 17.94 -5.72
CA PHE A 323 0.19 17.23 -5.44
C PHE A 323 -0.68 18.01 -4.45
N PHE A 324 -0.08 18.49 -3.35
CA PHE A 324 -0.74 19.33 -2.36
C PHE A 324 -1.35 20.59 -2.98
N GLU A 325 -0.58 21.36 -3.75
CA GLU A 325 -1.07 22.60 -4.37
C GLU A 325 -2.21 22.33 -5.37
N THR A 326 -2.11 21.24 -6.14
CA THR A 326 -3.16 20.83 -7.07
C THR A 326 -4.46 20.48 -6.33
N ARG A 327 -4.38 19.69 -5.24
CA ARG A 327 -5.57 19.33 -4.44
C ARG A 327 -6.14 20.53 -3.70
N ARG A 328 -5.28 21.41 -3.19
CA ARG A 328 -5.68 22.67 -2.56
C ARG A 328 -6.45 23.56 -3.54
N GLN A 329 -5.98 23.68 -4.78
CA GLN A 329 -6.69 24.41 -5.84
C GLN A 329 -8.05 23.76 -6.15
N GLN A 330 -8.09 22.43 -6.40
CA GLN A 330 -9.32 21.70 -6.68
C GLN A 330 -10.38 21.91 -5.57
N ILE A 331 -9.97 21.78 -4.31
CA ILE A 331 -10.85 22.00 -3.16
C ILE A 331 -11.38 23.45 -3.12
N ASN A 332 -10.53 24.44 -3.39
CA ASN A 332 -10.96 25.84 -3.40
C ASN A 332 -11.98 26.14 -4.51
N GLU A 333 -11.81 25.56 -5.70
CA GLU A 333 -12.78 25.67 -6.80
C GLU A 333 -14.12 25.03 -6.43
N LEU A 334 -14.10 23.85 -5.80
CA LEU A 334 -15.30 23.16 -5.35
C LEU A 334 -16.04 23.91 -4.23
N ARG A 335 -15.31 24.54 -3.31
CA ARG A 335 -15.90 25.34 -2.22
C ARG A 335 -16.69 26.54 -2.73
N ALA A 336 -16.39 27.05 -3.92
CA ALA A 336 -17.16 28.12 -4.56
C ALA A 336 -18.62 27.71 -4.88
N LEU A 337 -18.93 26.41 -4.82
CA LEU A 337 -20.27 25.85 -5.04
C LEU A 337 -21.11 25.73 -3.74
N ASP A 338 -20.69 26.37 -2.65
CA ASP A 338 -21.42 26.48 -1.37
C ASP A 338 -21.76 25.14 -0.70
N PHE A 339 -20.76 24.25 -0.65
CA PHE A 339 -20.79 23.04 0.18
C PHE A 339 -19.40 22.72 0.72
N ASP A 340 -19.31 21.67 1.55
CA ASP A 340 -18.06 21.17 2.11
C ASP A 340 -17.57 19.96 1.28
N PRO A 341 -16.60 20.14 0.36
CA PRO A 341 -16.19 19.07 -0.53
C PRO A 341 -15.22 18.10 0.15
N ILE A 342 -15.31 16.84 -0.23
CA ILE A 342 -14.31 15.82 0.08
C ILE A 342 -13.77 15.21 -1.21
N VAL A 343 -12.46 15.20 -1.35
CA VAL A 343 -11.75 14.53 -2.46
C VAL A 343 -11.20 13.21 -1.93
N VAL A 344 -11.68 12.08 -2.45
CA VAL A 344 -11.26 10.74 -2.01
C VAL A 344 -10.25 10.18 -3.02
N VAL A 345 -9.06 9.85 -2.54
CA VAL A 345 -7.95 9.41 -3.38
C VAL A 345 -7.42 8.06 -2.87
N PRO A 346 -7.96 6.95 -3.40
CA PRO A 346 -7.51 5.62 -3.05
C PRO A 346 -6.36 5.14 -3.95
N PHE A 347 -5.42 4.44 -3.35
CA PHE A 347 -4.28 3.80 -4.00
C PHE A 347 -4.08 2.41 -3.41
N ASP A 348 -3.46 1.50 -4.18
CA ASP A 348 -2.94 0.28 -3.59
C ASP A 348 -1.77 0.64 -2.66
N ALA A 349 -1.69 0.02 -1.49
CA ALA A 349 -0.68 0.36 -0.50
C ALA A 349 0.72 0.08 -1.06
N GLU A 350 0.87 -1.02 -1.80
CA GLU A 350 2.11 -1.48 -2.42
C GLU A 350 2.61 -0.52 -3.52
N LEU A 351 1.78 0.43 -3.97
CA LEU A 351 2.28 1.53 -4.79
C LEU A 351 3.37 2.31 -4.04
N PHE A 352 3.17 2.57 -2.75
CA PHE A 352 4.08 3.35 -1.93
C PHE A 352 5.15 2.45 -1.31
N GLY A 353 6.27 2.36 -2.01
CA GLY A 353 7.52 1.77 -1.56
C GLY A 353 7.93 0.53 -2.36
N HIS A 354 6.98 -0.34 -2.71
CA HIS A 354 7.29 -1.48 -3.56
C HIS A 354 7.42 -1.08 -5.04
N TRP A 355 6.32 -0.65 -5.66
CA TRP A 355 6.33 -0.21 -7.07
C TRP A 355 7.02 1.14 -7.25
N TRP A 356 6.75 2.09 -6.34
CA TRP A 356 7.39 3.40 -6.29
C TRP A 356 8.15 3.55 -4.97
N PHE A 357 9.47 3.35 -5.02
CA PHE A 357 10.32 3.26 -3.83
C PHE A 357 10.28 4.48 -2.92
N GLU A 358 10.17 5.66 -3.51
CA GLU A 358 10.11 6.93 -2.81
C GLU A 358 8.70 7.28 -2.31
N GLY A 359 7.71 6.41 -2.59
CA GLY A 359 6.32 6.63 -2.25
C GLY A 359 6.06 6.94 -0.76
N PRO A 360 6.62 6.20 0.22
CA PRO A 360 6.44 6.50 1.64
C PRO A 360 7.08 7.82 2.07
N ARG A 361 8.01 8.38 1.27
CA ARG A 361 8.58 9.71 1.49
C ARG A 361 7.73 10.82 0.87
N PHE A 362 7.07 10.52 -0.25
CA PHE A 362 6.10 11.43 -0.88
C PHE A 362 4.85 11.62 -0.02
N LEU A 363 4.37 10.54 0.62
CA LEU A 363 3.31 10.58 1.63
C LEU A 363 3.80 11.34 2.88
#